data_AF-A0AA85AGK0-F1
#
_entry.id   AF-A0AA85AGK0-F1
#
_cell.length_a   1.000
_cell.length_b   1.000
_cell.length_c   1.000
_cell.angle_alpha   90.00
_cell.angle_beta   90.00
_cell.angle_gamma   90.00
#
_symmetry.space_group_name_H-M   'P 1'
#
loop_
_entity.id
_entity.type
_entity.pdbx_description
1 polymer ?
#
loop_
_entity_poly.entity_id
_entity_poly.type
_entity_poly.pdbx_seq_one_letter_code
_entity_poly.pdbx_strand_id
1 'polypeptide(L)'
;MFPGAKIGISKALSSKWVSLVKNEAGVPYLYRLIPEVKDDVQHLLLDVKESKRLLSDNEKSQLKKRKLVTESKRTSYLVRKGPSFSTNIRSEETDLSSELLSSGGWQTAQFKAYNFYSLGAALPSGHLHPLLRVRSEFCRILCDMGFSEMPTNNYVECSFWNFDSLFQPQQHPARDAHDTFFLSDPETSDINNTVESCYIDKVRTVHSQGAFGSRGYQSPWLIEEAEKNLLRTHTTAVSARMLHALSKKNPFTPAKYFSIDRVFRNENLDATHLAEFHQVEGLVADFGLSLGHLKTVIRTFFSKLGLTQLRFKPAYNPYTEPSMEIFSYHPGLKKWVEIGNSGLFRPEMLRPMGLPEGLSVIAWGLSLERPTMIRYGYKNIRDLIGPKIDLNMIYKAPLCRMYKC
;
A
#
# COMPACT_ATOMS: atom_id res chain seq x y z
N MET A 1 -14.89 -28.27 36.78
CA MET A 1 -13.70 -29.14 36.59
C MET A 1 -12.52 -28.43 37.26
N PHE A 2 -11.85 -29.05 38.25
CA PHE A 2 -10.79 -28.39 39.02
C PHE A 2 -9.74 -27.77 38.09
N PRO A 3 -9.37 -26.49 38.25
CA PRO A 3 -8.30 -25.85 37.46
C PRO A 3 -6.99 -26.59 37.74
N GLY A 4 -6.54 -27.43 36.80
CA GLY A 4 -5.37 -28.31 36.97
C GLY A 4 -5.67 -29.80 36.77
N ALA A 5 -6.94 -30.22 36.82
CA ALA A 5 -7.33 -31.62 36.62
C ALA A 5 -6.88 -32.17 35.26
N LYS A 6 -6.91 -31.35 34.19
CA LYS A 6 -6.44 -31.73 32.85
C LYS A 6 -4.95 -32.11 32.83
N ILE A 7 -4.12 -31.44 33.62
CA ILE A 7 -2.68 -31.73 33.74
C ILE A 7 -2.48 -33.01 34.55
N GLY A 8 -3.21 -33.16 35.66
CA GLY A 8 -3.18 -34.36 36.50
C GLY A 8 -3.60 -35.62 35.76
N ILE A 9 -4.69 -35.56 34.98
CA ILE A 9 -5.21 -36.68 34.17
C ILE A 9 -4.17 -37.16 33.15
N SER A 10 -3.54 -36.23 32.42
CA SER A 10 -2.48 -36.57 31.45
C SER A 10 -1.31 -37.29 32.11
N LYS A 11 -0.89 -36.84 33.30
CA LYS A 11 0.21 -37.49 34.03
C LYS A 11 -0.20 -38.84 34.61
N ALA A 12 -1.40 -38.96 35.18
CA ALA A 12 -1.92 -40.21 35.70
C ALA A 12 -2.08 -41.29 34.62
N LEU A 13 -2.46 -40.90 33.38
CA LEU A 13 -2.45 -41.79 32.21
C LEU A 13 -1.01 -42.21 31.84
N SER A 14 -0.05 -41.26 31.81
CA SER A 14 1.36 -41.58 31.51
C SER A 14 2.02 -42.51 32.52
N SER A 15 1.59 -42.43 33.80
CA SER A 15 2.08 -43.28 34.89
C SER A 15 1.29 -44.59 35.04
N LYS A 16 0.34 -44.87 34.14
CA LYS A 16 -0.55 -46.06 34.17
C LYS A 16 -1.35 -46.19 35.48
N TRP A 17 -1.67 -45.08 36.13
CA TRP A 17 -2.50 -45.06 37.34
C TRP A 17 -3.99 -45.14 37.02
N VAL A 18 -4.36 -44.61 35.85
CA VAL A 18 -5.72 -44.60 35.33
C VAL A 18 -5.70 -44.98 33.85
N SER A 19 -6.80 -45.51 33.34
CA SER A 19 -7.06 -45.77 31.92
C SER A 19 -8.33 -45.06 31.47
N LEU A 20 -8.40 -44.69 30.19
CA LEU A 20 -9.61 -44.10 29.61
C LEU A 20 -10.46 -45.24 28.99
N VAL A 21 -11.63 -45.48 29.55
CA VAL A 21 -12.58 -46.50 29.08
C VAL A 21 -13.85 -45.81 28.62
N LYS A 22 -14.51 -46.33 27.57
CA LYS A 22 -15.81 -45.82 27.13
C LYS A 22 -16.92 -46.67 27.73
N ASN A 23 -17.96 -46.03 28.25
CA ASN A 23 -19.16 -46.75 28.65
C ASN A 23 -19.97 -47.21 27.41
N GLU A 24 -21.03 -47.97 27.62
CA GLU A 24 -21.90 -48.49 26.54
C GLU A 24 -22.55 -47.38 25.69
N ALA A 25 -22.69 -46.18 26.25
CA ALA A 25 -23.17 -44.97 25.54
C ALA A 25 -22.05 -44.20 24.80
N GLY A 26 -20.83 -44.74 24.74
CA GLY A 26 -19.69 -44.14 24.05
C GLY A 26 -19.01 -42.97 24.78
N VAL A 27 -19.43 -42.65 26.00
CA VAL A 27 -18.87 -41.57 26.82
C VAL A 27 -17.58 -42.04 27.52
N PRO A 28 -16.45 -41.34 27.35
CA PRO A 28 -15.20 -41.70 28.00
C PRO A 28 -15.21 -41.35 29.50
N TYR A 29 -14.84 -42.31 30.34
CA TYR A 29 -14.61 -42.14 31.77
C TYR A 29 -13.23 -42.68 32.16
N LEU A 30 -12.72 -42.23 33.31
CA LEU A 30 -11.41 -42.68 33.82
C LEU A 30 -11.62 -43.86 34.78
N TYR A 31 -10.97 -44.98 34.50
CA TYR A 31 -10.94 -46.15 35.35
C TYR A 31 -9.59 -46.25 36.06
N ARG A 32 -9.61 -46.47 37.39
CA ARG A 32 -8.40 -46.58 38.20
C ARG A 32 -7.79 -47.98 38.06
N LEU A 33 -6.51 -48.06 37.69
CA LEU A 33 -5.81 -49.33 37.46
C LEU A 33 -5.11 -49.89 38.70
N ILE A 34 -4.72 -49.02 39.65
CA ILE A 34 -3.97 -49.42 40.85
C ILE A 34 -4.69 -48.99 42.14
N PRO A 35 -4.69 -49.83 43.19
CA PRO A 35 -5.43 -49.55 44.44
C PRO A 35 -4.80 -48.45 45.30
N GLU A 36 -3.49 -48.21 45.18
CA GLU A 36 -2.74 -47.21 45.95
C GLU A 36 -1.82 -46.40 45.03
N VAL A 37 -1.77 -45.08 45.22
CA VAL A 37 -0.91 -44.16 44.46
C VAL A 37 0.06 -43.52 45.45
N LYS A 38 1.36 -43.61 45.18
CA LYS A 38 2.39 -42.88 45.93
C LYS A 38 2.76 -41.62 45.15
N ASP A 39 2.59 -40.45 45.76
CA ASP A 39 2.94 -39.17 45.14
C ASP A 39 4.41 -38.81 45.41
N ASP A 40 5.29 -39.46 44.66
CA ASP A 40 6.74 -39.24 44.76
C ASP A 40 7.11 -37.77 44.45
N VAL A 41 6.30 -37.07 43.65
CA VAL A 41 6.57 -35.67 43.26
C VAL A 41 6.30 -34.74 44.43
N GLN A 42 5.20 -34.95 45.17
CA GLN A 42 4.89 -34.17 46.36
C GLN A 42 5.92 -34.38 47.47
N HIS A 43 6.29 -35.64 47.74
CA HIS A 43 7.32 -35.95 48.74
C HIS A 43 8.66 -35.31 48.40
N LEU A 44 9.08 -35.40 47.13
CA LEU A 44 10.32 -34.78 46.66
C LEU A 44 10.31 -33.25 46.80
N LEU A 45 9.18 -32.59 46.55
CA LEU A 45 9.05 -31.13 46.72
C LEU A 45 9.06 -30.70 48.20
N LEU A 46 8.50 -31.51 49.09
CA LEU A 46 8.55 -31.28 50.54
C LEU A 46 9.98 -31.41 51.06
N ASP A 47 10.72 -32.43 50.63
CA ASP A 47 12.13 -32.61 50.98
C ASP A 47 13.01 -31.44 50.53
N VAL A 48 12.71 -30.89 49.34
CA VAL A 48 13.39 -29.70 48.79
C VAL A 48 13.07 -28.44 49.60
N LYS A 49 11.81 -28.28 50.01
CA LYS A 49 11.38 -27.13 50.82
C LYS A 49 12.03 -27.14 52.21
N GLU A 50 12.17 -28.32 52.81
CA GLU A 50 12.79 -28.51 54.13
C GLU A 50 14.32 -28.65 54.05
N SER A 51 14.92 -28.53 52.86
CA SER A 51 16.37 -28.67 52.62
C SER A 51 16.96 -30.00 53.10
N LYS A 52 16.14 -31.06 53.16
CA LYS A 52 16.53 -32.38 53.68
C LYS A 52 17.35 -33.21 52.69
N ARG A 53 17.23 -32.92 51.39
CA ARG A 53 17.88 -33.70 50.32
C ARG A 53 18.31 -32.80 49.16
N LEU A 54 19.50 -33.09 48.61
CA LEU A 54 19.96 -32.53 47.34
C LEU A 54 19.34 -33.31 46.18
N LEU A 55 18.72 -32.59 45.24
CA LEU A 55 18.19 -33.16 44.00
C LEU A 55 19.32 -33.55 43.04
N SER A 56 19.17 -34.68 42.34
CA SER A 56 20.02 -35.01 41.19
C SER A 56 19.72 -34.10 40.00
N ASP A 57 20.66 -34.00 39.05
CA ASP A 57 20.50 -33.10 37.90
C ASP A 57 19.35 -33.51 36.96
N ASN A 58 19.03 -34.81 36.89
CA ASN A 58 17.87 -35.31 36.16
C ASN A 58 16.55 -34.89 36.84
N GLU A 59 16.46 -35.03 38.16
CA GLU A 59 15.28 -34.59 38.94
C GLU A 59 15.06 -33.07 38.81
N LYS A 60 16.14 -32.27 38.90
CA LYS A 60 16.08 -30.80 38.70
C LYS A 60 15.55 -30.43 37.31
N SER A 61 16.07 -31.07 36.26
CA SER A 61 15.66 -30.79 34.88
C SER A 61 14.18 -31.09 34.66
N GLN A 62 13.69 -32.23 35.17
CA GLN A 62 12.29 -32.61 35.05
C GLN A 62 11.35 -31.69 35.85
N LEU A 63 11.72 -31.31 37.08
CA LEU A 63 10.92 -30.41 37.91
C LEU A 63 10.90 -28.97 37.36
N LYS A 64 12.02 -28.47 36.81
CA LYS A 64 12.09 -27.18 36.12
C LYS A 64 11.20 -27.15 34.87
N LYS A 65 11.24 -28.20 34.03
CA LYS A 65 10.38 -28.31 32.84
C LYS A 65 8.89 -28.30 33.20
N ARG A 66 8.54 -28.84 34.37
CA ARG A 66 7.18 -28.85 34.93
C ARG A 66 6.80 -27.57 35.69
N LYS A 67 7.70 -26.58 35.78
CA LYS A 67 7.53 -25.33 36.51
C LYS A 67 7.23 -25.52 38.02
N LEU A 68 7.74 -26.60 38.62
CA LEU A 68 7.56 -26.91 40.05
C LEU A 68 8.66 -26.34 40.95
N VAL A 69 9.84 -26.04 40.37
CA VAL A 69 10.99 -25.44 41.08
C VAL A 69 11.63 -24.39 40.17
N THR A 70 12.11 -23.29 40.76
CA THR A 70 12.90 -22.26 40.09
C THR A 70 14.29 -22.18 40.73
N GLU A 71 15.32 -21.96 39.91
CA GLU A 71 16.68 -21.78 40.39
C GLU A 71 16.96 -20.28 40.56
N SER A 72 17.33 -19.88 41.77
CA SER A 72 17.75 -18.51 42.08
C SER A 72 19.27 -18.43 42.10
N LYS A 73 19.86 -17.88 41.04
CA LYS A 73 21.31 -17.63 40.99
C LYS A 73 21.64 -16.35 41.76
N ARG A 74 22.39 -16.45 42.86
CA ARG A 74 23.02 -15.29 43.53
C ARG A 74 24.47 -15.22 43.10
N THR A 75 24.85 -14.10 42.48
CA THR A 75 26.23 -13.82 42.10
C THR A 75 26.80 -12.81 43.08
N SER A 76 27.85 -13.20 43.80
CA SER A 76 28.63 -12.30 44.65
C SER A 76 29.98 -12.03 44.00
N TYR A 77 30.42 -10.77 44.00
CA TYR A 77 31.73 -10.39 43.50
C TYR A 77 32.69 -10.17 44.66
N LEU A 78 33.83 -10.85 44.61
CA LEU A 78 34.97 -10.54 45.47
C LEU A 78 35.92 -9.62 44.70
N VAL A 79 35.89 -8.33 45.02
CA VAL A 79 36.75 -7.35 44.35
C VAL A 79 38.10 -7.31 45.04
N ARG A 80 39.18 -7.41 44.27
CA ARG A 80 40.58 -7.29 44.74
C ARG A 80 41.31 -6.25 43.91
N LYS A 81 42.34 -5.62 44.49
CA LYS A 81 43.21 -4.70 43.78
C LYS A 81 44.02 -5.48 42.74
N GLY A 82 43.82 -5.15 41.46
CA GLY A 82 44.62 -5.70 40.37
C GLY A 82 45.95 -4.94 40.16
N PRO A 83 46.82 -5.40 39.26
CA PRO A 83 48.11 -4.76 38.95
C PRO A 83 47.98 -3.30 38.48
N SER A 84 46.84 -2.97 37.88
CA SER A 84 46.51 -1.62 37.37
C SER A 84 45.70 -0.77 38.35
N PHE A 85 45.57 -1.19 39.62
CA PHE A 85 44.82 -0.43 40.62
C PHE A 85 45.54 0.90 40.94
N SER A 86 44.88 2.01 40.64
CA SER A 86 45.35 3.36 40.97
C SER A 86 44.21 4.14 41.61
N THR A 87 44.53 5.00 42.58
CA THR A 87 43.58 5.95 43.19
C THR A 87 43.40 7.22 42.36
N ASN A 88 44.24 7.42 41.34
CA ASN A 88 44.13 8.55 40.41
C ASN A 88 43.38 8.09 39.16
N ILE A 89 42.23 8.70 38.88
CA ILE A 89 41.52 8.51 37.62
C ILE A 89 42.38 9.17 36.54
N ARG A 90 43.02 8.36 35.68
CA ARG A 90 43.67 8.87 34.47
C ARG A 90 42.56 9.26 33.49
N SER A 91 42.51 10.52 33.06
CA SER A 91 41.63 10.94 31.99
C SER A 91 42.16 10.37 30.67
N GLU A 92 41.39 9.47 30.07
CA GLU A 92 41.64 9.04 28.69
C GLU A 92 41.15 10.13 27.75
N GLU A 93 41.94 10.44 26.72
CA GLU A 93 41.52 11.36 25.67
C GLU A 93 40.45 10.69 24.80
N THR A 94 39.42 11.44 24.43
CA THR A 94 38.26 10.90 23.69
C THR A 94 38.42 11.06 22.19
N ASP A 95 38.93 12.21 21.75
CA ASP A 95 39.15 12.53 20.34
C ASP A 95 40.54 13.16 20.15
N LEU A 96 41.02 13.15 18.91
CA LEU A 96 42.27 13.77 18.51
C LEU A 96 42.04 15.27 18.26
N SER A 97 42.58 16.13 19.10
CA SER A 97 42.44 17.59 18.97
C SER A 97 43.54 18.22 18.10
N SER A 98 43.27 19.43 17.58
CA SER A 98 44.26 20.23 16.83
C SER A 98 45.50 20.55 17.66
N GLU A 99 45.34 20.76 18.97
CA GLU A 99 46.41 21.11 19.90
C GLU A 99 47.30 19.90 20.20
N LEU A 100 46.69 18.71 20.36
CA LEU A 100 47.43 17.45 20.52
C LEU A 100 48.27 17.13 19.28
N LEU A 101 47.71 17.37 18.09
CA LEU A 101 48.43 17.22 16.82
C LEU A 101 49.61 18.20 16.72
N SER A 102 49.38 19.47 17.07
CA SER A 102 50.39 20.53 16.95
C SER A 102 51.54 20.39 17.96
N SER A 103 51.26 19.86 19.15
CA SER A 103 52.26 19.67 20.23
C SER A 103 52.98 18.32 20.19
N GLY A 104 52.54 17.37 19.35
CA GLY A 104 53.03 15.99 19.34
C GLY A 104 52.56 15.14 20.52
N GLY A 105 51.73 15.69 21.42
CA GLY A 105 51.23 15.01 22.62
C GLY A 105 50.36 13.78 22.34
N TRP A 106 49.83 13.63 21.12
CA TRP A 106 49.08 12.46 20.70
C TRP A 106 49.89 11.14 20.73
N GLN A 107 51.22 11.21 20.65
CA GLN A 107 52.09 10.02 20.67
C GLN A 107 52.15 9.33 22.04
N THR A 108 51.93 10.10 23.11
CA THR A 108 52.03 9.63 24.50
C THR A 108 50.68 9.60 25.22
N ALA A 109 49.64 10.20 24.63
CA ALA A 109 48.27 10.17 25.15
C ALA A 109 47.65 8.76 25.07
N GLN A 110 46.86 8.40 26.08
CA GLN A 110 46.03 7.20 26.07
C GLN A 110 44.62 7.56 25.61
N PHE A 111 44.18 6.96 24.50
CA PHE A 111 42.85 7.19 23.93
C PHE A 111 41.86 6.13 24.38
N LYS A 112 40.63 6.56 24.66
CA LYS A 112 39.53 5.65 24.88
C LYS A 112 39.23 4.87 23.61
N ALA A 113 39.11 3.54 23.72
CA ALA A 113 38.80 2.69 22.56
C ALA A 113 37.43 3.06 21.95
N TYR A 114 37.42 3.32 20.65
CA TYR A 114 36.18 3.66 19.94
C TYR A 114 35.26 2.44 19.84
N ASN A 115 33.98 2.62 20.17
CA ASN A 115 33.00 1.55 20.08
C ASN A 115 32.46 1.39 18.65
N PHE A 116 33.14 0.57 17.85
CA PHE A 116 32.73 0.23 16.48
C PHE A 116 31.41 -0.56 16.38
N TYR A 117 30.83 -1.00 17.50
CA TYR A 117 29.51 -1.65 17.52
C TYR A 117 28.35 -0.64 17.59
N SER A 118 28.63 0.66 17.74
CA SER A 118 27.61 1.71 17.72
C SER A 118 27.34 2.19 16.29
N LEU A 119 26.09 2.54 15.97
CA LEU A 119 25.65 2.97 14.63
C LEU A 119 26.16 4.37 14.23
N GLY A 120 26.89 5.06 15.12
CA GLY A 120 27.28 6.46 14.95
C GLY A 120 26.09 7.42 15.06
N ALA A 121 26.40 8.72 14.96
CA ALA A 121 25.37 9.76 14.87
C ALA A 121 24.82 9.84 13.44
N ALA A 122 23.50 9.95 13.30
CA ALA A 122 22.88 10.19 12.01
C ALA A 122 23.22 11.60 11.50
N LEU A 123 23.65 11.69 10.24
CA LEU A 123 23.91 12.98 9.60
C LEU A 123 22.58 13.67 9.22
N PRO A 124 22.42 14.97 9.50
CA PRO A 124 21.26 15.72 9.03
C PRO A 124 21.26 15.77 7.49
N SER A 125 20.14 15.42 6.88
CA SER A 125 19.99 15.43 5.41
C SER A 125 18.58 15.85 5.01
N GLY A 126 18.41 16.29 3.77
CA GLY A 126 17.09 16.55 3.21
C GLY A 126 16.36 15.25 2.88
N HIS A 127 15.05 15.21 3.12
CA HIS A 127 14.23 14.03 2.86
C HIS A 127 13.11 14.33 1.85
N LEU A 128 12.87 13.38 0.94
CA LEU A 128 11.78 13.44 -0.02
C LEU A 128 10.66 12.49 0.42
N HIS A 129 9.42 12.97 0.33
CA HIS A 129 8.24 12.18 0.69
C HIS A 129 8.16 10.86 -0.12
N PRO A 130 7.92 9.69 0.51
CA PRO A 130 7.92 8.40 -0.18
C PRO A 130 6.97 8.33 -1.39
N LEU A 131 5.74 8.83 -1.25
CA LEU A 131 4.78 8.90 -2.35
C LEU A 131 5.30 9.72 -3.54
N LEU A 132 5.90 10.88 -3.29
CA LEU A 132 6.43 11.74 -4.35
C LEU A 132 7.63 11.11 -5.05
N ARG A 133 8.42 10.30 -4.32
CA ARG A 133 9.50 9.52 -4.92
C ARG A 133 8.98 8.45 -5.86
N VAL A 134 7.88 7.77 -5.48
CA VAL A 134 7.21 6.81 -6.38
C VAL A 134 6.59 7.54 -7.58
N ARG A 135 5.97 8.70 -7.38
CA ARG A 135 5.50 9.56 -8.47
C ARG A 135 6.60 9.86 -9.48
N SER A 136 7.76 10.33 -9.03
CA SER A 136 8.89 10.62 -9.91
C SER A 136 9.37 9.39 -10.69
N GLU A 137 9.32 8.20 -10.08
CA GLU A 137 9.66 6.96 -10.79
C GLU A 137 8.62 6.58 -11.84
N PHE A 138 7.33 6.74 -11.55
CA PHE A 138 6.25 6.50 -12.51
C PHE A 138 6.34 7.46 -13.70
N CYS A 139 6.55 8.75 -13.45
CA CYS A 139 6.78 9.75 -14.50
C CYS A 139 7.94 9.32 -15.40
N ARG A 140 9.09 8.95 -14.81
CA ARG A 140 10.26 8.49 -15.56
C ARG A 140 9.96 7.26 -16.42
N ILE A 141 9.29 6.25 -15.87
CA ILE A 141 8.92 5.03 -16.61
C ILE A 141 8.03 5.35 -17.81
N LEU A 142 7.04 6.24 -17.64
CA LEU A 142 6.12 6.64 -18.69
C LEU A 142 6.83 7.46 -19.78
N CYS A 143 7.71 8.40 -19.38
CA CYS A 143 8.57 9.13 -20.31
C CYS A 143 9.48 8.17 -21.10
N ASP A 144 10.11 7.18 -20.44
CA ASP A 144 10.94 6.16 -21.10
C ASP A 144 10.13 5.28 -22.08
N MET A 145 8.81 5.16 -21.88
CA MET A 145 7.89 4.46 -22.78
C MET A 145 7.37 5.35 -23.93
N GLY A 146 7.83 6.60 -23.99
CA GLY A 146 7.46 7.59 -25.00
C GLY A 146 6.13 8.29 -24.74
N PHE A 147 5.66 8.33 -23.49
CA PHE A 147 4.46 9.09 -23.13
C PHE A 147 4.82 10.55 -22.82
N SER A 148 3.95 11.47 -23.24
CA SER A 148 4.04 12.89 -22.90
C SER A 148 3.12 13.24 -21.74
N GLU A 149 3.60 14.04 -20.81
CA GLU A 149 2.82 14.45 -19.63
C GLU A 149 1.73 15.46 -20.02
N MET A 150 0.50 15.22 -19.56
CA MET A 150 -0.64 16.12 -19.75
C MET A 150 -0.68 17.18 -18.66
N PRO A 151 -1.07 18.42 -18.99
CA PRO A 151 -1.29 19.45 -17.97
C PRO A 151 -2.56 19.14 -17.17
N THR A 152 -2.43 19.07 -15.85
CA THR A 152 -3.52 18.75 -14.91
C THR A 152 -3.84 19.91 -13.96
N ASN A 153 -3.55 21.16 -14.38
CA ASN A 153 -3.59 22.35 -13.53
C ASN A 153 -5.02 22.85 -13.21
N ASN A 154 -5.94 21.94 -12.93
CA ASN A 154 -7.35 22.20 -12.62
C ASN A 154 -7.88 21.14 -11.64
N TYR A 155 -8.08 21.51 -10.37
CA TYR A 155 -8.80 20.65 -9.42
C TYR A 155 -10.31 20.72 -9.60
N VAL A 156 -10.80 21.92 -9.94
CA VAL A 156 -12.19 22.13 -10.31
C VAL A 156 -12.37 21.78 -11.77
N GLU A 157 -13.42 21.02 -12.05
CA GLU A 157 -13.83 20.65 -13.40
C GLU A 157 -15.34 20.85 -13.53
N CYS A 158 -15.83 21.25 -14.71
CA CYS A 158 -17.26 21.24 -14.95
C CYS A 158 -17.73 19.80 -15.24
N SER A 159 -18.99 19.52 -14.90
CA SER A 159 -19.58 18.18 -15.05
C SER A 159 -19.57 17.71 -16.50
N PHE A 160 -19.61 18.64 -17.47
CA PHE A 160 -19.41 18.33 -18.88
C PHE A 160 -18.09 17.58 -19.13
N TRP A 161 -16.94 18.14 -18.72
CA TRP A 161 -15.65 17.50 -18.95
C TRP A 161 -15.45 16.27 -18.07
N ASN A 162 -15.92 16.32 -16.82
CA ASN A 162 -15.74 15.21 -15.89
C ASN A 162 -16.62 14.00 -16.23
N PHE A 163 -17.81 14.18 -16.84
CA PHE A 163 -18.74 13.07 -17.07
C PHE A 163 -19.28 13.03 -18.50
N ASP A 164 -19.93 14.10 -18.99
CA ASP A 164 -20.67 14.05 -20.26
C ASP A 164 -19.76 13.81 -21.46
N SER A 165 -18.58 14.44 -21.47
CA SER A 165 -17.56 14.30 -22.53
C SER A 165 -16.97 12.88 -22.61
N LEU A 166 -17.12 12.10 -21.54
CA LEU A 166 -16.71 10.70 -21.48
C LEU A 166 -17.82 9.75 -21.93
N PHE A 167 -18.99 10.26 -22.32
CA PHE A 167 -20.17 9.42 -22.56
C PHE A 167 -20.68 8.72 -21.29
N GLN A 168 -20.48 9.30 -20.11
CA GLN A 168 -21.12 8.84 -18.86
C GLN A 168 -22.49 9.52 -18.69
N PRO A 169 -23.58 8.76 -18.44
CA PRO A 169 -24.92 9.32 -18.42
C PRO A 169 -25.15 10.27 -17.24
N GLN A 170 -26.10 11.21 -17.37
CA GLN A 170 -26.41 12.21 -16.34
C GLN A 170 -27.02 11.59 -15.08
N GLN A 171 -27.86 10.56 -15.23
CA GLN A 171 -28.41 9.77 -14.12
C GLN A 171 -27.45 8.72 -13.52
N HIS A 172 -26.15 8.78 -13.82
CA HIS A 172 -25.19 7.82 -13.28
C HIS A 172 -24.96 8.05 -11.77
N PRO A 173 -25.04 7.02 -10.90
CA PRO A 173 -24.88 7.18 -9.44
C PRO A 173 -23.61 7.92 -9.01
N ALA A 174 -22.49 7.71 -9.71
CA ALA A 174 -21.25 8.46 -9.44
C ALA A 174 -21.37 9.99 -9.58
N ARG A 175 -22.45 10.52 -10.18
CA ARG A 175 -22.75 11.97 -10.25
C ARG A 175 -23.60 12.45 -9.07
N ASP A 176 -23.99 11.56 -8.15
CA ASP A 176 -24.72 11.95 -6.95
C ASP A 176 -23.79 12.65 -5.95
N ALA A 177 -24.36 13.55 -5.14
CA ALA A 177 -23.64 14.26 -4.09
C ALA A 177 -23.03 13.33 -3.02
N HIS A 178 -23.51 12.09 -2.94
CA HIS A 178 -22.93 11.05 -2.09
C HIS A 178 -21.58 10.53 -2.60
N ASP A 179 -21.28 10.63 -3.90
CA ASP A 179 -20.04 10.13 -4.49
C ASP A 179 -19.10 11.26 -4.96
N THR A 180 -19.67 12.43 -5.31
CA THR A 180 -18.94 13.56 -5.90
C THR A 180 -19.05 14.82 -5.05
N PHE A 181 -17.92 15.54 -4.89
CA PHE A 181 -17.91 16.87 -4.29
C PHE A 181 -18.27 17.94 -5.32
N PHE A 182 -19.51 18.43 -5.27
CA PHE A 182 -19.93 19.62 -6.02
C PHE A 182 -19.50 20.90 -5.31
N LEU A 183 -19.26 21.96 -6.08
CA LEU A 183 -18.91 23.26 -5.53
C LEU A 183 -20.15 24.05 -5.13
N SER A 184 -20.05 24.78 -4.02
CA SER A 184 -21.00 25.85 -3.68
C SER A 184 -20.62 27.19 -4.31
N ASP A 185 -19.33 27.41 -4.57
CA ASP A 185 -18.82 28.64 -5.19
C ASP A 185 -17.49 28.38 -5.93
N PRO A 186 -17.39 28.65 -7.25
CA PRO A 186 -18.51 28.90 -8.17
C PRO A 186 -19.31 27.62 -8.43
N GLU A 187 -20.64 27.63 -8.18
CA GLU A 187 -21.51 26.45 -8.33
C GLU A 187 -21.62 25.97 -9.78
N THR A 188 -21.77 26.89 -10.73
CA THR A 188 -21.86 26.58 -12.16
C THR A 188 -20.83 27.35 -12.96
N SER A 189 -20.57 26.90 -14.18
CA SER A 189 -19.80 27.63 -15.17
C SER A 189 -20.47 27.50 -16.52
N ASP A 190 -20.60 28.63 -17.22
CA ASP A 190 -21.11 28.65 -18.58
C ASP A 190 -20.13 27.92 -19.51
N ILE A 191 -20.50 26.69 -19.86
CA ILE A 191 -19.67 25.82 -20.69
C ILE A 191 -19.55 26.35 -22.13
N ASN A 192 -20.48 27.20 -22.59
CA ASN A 192 -20.40 27.78 -23.94
C ASN A 192 -19.20 28.73 -24.10
N ASN A 193 -18.69 29.27 -22.99
CA ASN A 193 -17.48 30.11 -23.01
C ASN A 193 -16.18 29.30 -23.08
N THR A 194 -16.22 28.00 -22.76
CA THR A 194 -15.02 27.16 -22.64
C THR A 194 -14.99 25.97 -23.59
N VAL A 195 -16.14 25.61 -24.15
CA VAL A 195 -16.33 24.48 -25.06
C VAL A 195 -17.08 24.95 -26.29
N GLU A 196 -16.64 24.51 -27.46
CA GLU A 196 -17.31 24.84 -28.72
C GLU A 196 -18.75 24.31 -28.72
N SER A 197 -19.71 25.17 -29.04
CA SER A 197 -21.14 24.81 -29.07
C SER A 197 -21.40 23.60 -29.96
N CYS A 198 -20.67 23.47 -31.07
CA CYS A 198 -20.79 22.32 -31.96
C CYS A 198 -20.40 20.98 -31.29
N TYR A 199 -19.46 20.98 -30.34
CA TYR A 199 -19.09 19.78 -29.60
C TYR A 199 -20.15 19.46 -28.54
N ILE A 200 -20.65 20.48 -27.81
CA ILE A 200 -21.75 20.32 -26.85
C ILE A 200 -22.99 19.72 -27.53
N ASP A 201 -23.37 20.24 -28.69
CA ASP A 201 -24.55 19.76 -29.43
C ASP A 201 -24.38 18.32 -29.93
N LYS A 202 -23.17 17.95 -30.37
CA LYS A 202 -22.86 16.56 -30.74
C LYS A 202 -22.96 15.64 -29.52
N VAL A 203 -22.38 16.02 -28.38
CA VAL A 203 -22.48 15.26 -27.12
C VAL A 203 -23.94 15.10 -26.71
N ARG A 204 -24.72 16.19 -26.69
CA ARG A 204 -26.16 16.17 -26.41
C ARG A 204 -26.90 15.19 -27.30
N THR A 205 -26.62 15.22 -28.61
CA THR A 205 -27.26 14.34 -29.60
C THR A 205 -26.91 12.88 -29.37
N VAL A 206 -25.64 12.56 -29.18
CA VAL A 206 -25.14 11.19 -28.98
C VAL A 206 -25.66 10.60 -27.67
N HIS A 207 -25.73 11.40 -26.60
CA HIS A 207 -26.29 10.96 -25.32
C HIS A 207 -27.79 10.71 -25.38
N SER A 208 -28.56 11.59 -26.02
CA SER A 208 -30.02 11.51 -26.00
C SER A 208 -30.60 10.61 -27.09
N GLN A 209 -30.31 10.92 -28.35
CA GLN A 209 -30.90 10.26 -29.53
C GLN A 209 -30.03 9.13 -30.07
N GLY A 210 -28.74 9.13 -29.72
CA GLY A 210 -27.74 8.23 -30.30
C GLY A 210 -27.15 8.75 -31.60
N ALA A 211 -25.91 8.35 -31.89
CA ALA A 211 -25.22 8.59 -33.14
C ALA A 211 -24.07 7.58 -33.31
N PHE A 212 -23.41 7.59 -34.47
CA PHE A 212 -22.22 6.77 -34.75
C PHE A 212 -22.44 5.26 -34.56
N GLY A 213 -23.64 4.77 -34.88
CA GLY A 213 -24.02 3.36 -34.72
C GLY A 213 -24.51 3.00 -33.31
N SER A 214 -24.51 3.95 -32.37
CA SER A 214 -25.05 3.79 -31.02
C SER A 214 -26.48 4.31 -30.92
N ARG A 215 -27.26 3.71 -30.00
CA ARG A 215 -28.63 4.15 -29.67
C ARG A 215 -28.68 5.28 -28.65
N GLY A 216 -27.53 5.69 -28.10
CA GLY A 216 -27.47 6.63 -26.98
C GLY A 216 -28.11 6.05 -25.71
N TYR A 217 -28.34 6.90 -24.72
CA TYR A 217 -29.01 6.55 -23.46
C TYR A 217 -30.53 6.69 -23.51
N GLN A 218 -31.09 7.26 -24.59
CA GLN A 218 -32.53 7.44 -24.77
C GLN A 218 -33.17 8.25 -23.64
N SER A 219 -32.41 9.20 -23.08
CA SER A 219 -32.85 10.11 -22.01
C SER A 219 -32.58 11.57 -22.40
N PRO A 220 -33.37 12.54 -21.90
CA PRO A 220 -33.06 13.95 -22.12
C PRO A 220 -31.68 14.28 -21.54
N TRP A 221 -30.92 15.11 -22.25
CA TRP A 221 -29.64 15.63 -21.79
C TRP A 221 -29.83 17.10 -21.43
N LEU A 222 -29.58 17.44 -20.17
CA LEU A 222 -29.80 18.76 -19.60
C LEU A 222 -28.49 19.53 -19.54
N ILE A 223 -28.46 20.75 -20.08
CA ILE A 223 -27.26 21.58 -20.08
C ILE A 223 -26.90 22.04 -18.66
N GLU A 224 -27.90 22.31 -17.82
CA GLU A 224 -27.73 22.74 -16.43
C GLU A 224 -26.93 21.72 -15.60
N GLU A 225 -27.13 20.41 -15.86
CA GLU A 225 -26.37 19.33 -15.21
C GLU A 225 -24.91 19.25 -15.68
N ALA A 226 -24.62 19.73 -16.89
CA ALA A 226 -23.28 19.76 -17.45
C ALA A 226 -22.47 20.99 -16.97
N GLU A 227 -23.17 22.07 -16.61
CA GLU A 227 -22.60 23.33 -16.12
C GLU A 227 -22.20 23.30 -14.64
N LYS A 228 -22.72 22.35 -13.85
CA LYS A 228 -22.34 22.18 -12.44
C LYS A 228 -20.84 21.92 -12.28
N ASN A 229 -20.20 22.70 -11.42
CA ASN A 229 -18.79 22.52 -11.07
C ASN A 229 -18.63 21.54 -9.93
N LEU A 230 -17.53 20.78 -10.02
CA LEU A 230 -17.16 19.76 -9.05
C LEU A 230 -15.65 19.73 -8.87
N LEU A 231 -15.20 19.09 -7.79
CA LEU A 231 -13.82 18.66 -7.69
C LEU A 231 -13.65 17.39 -8.55
N ARG A 232 -12.68 17.40 -9.46
CA ARG A 232 -12.49 16.30 -10.42
C ARG A 232 -12.40 14.95 -9.72
N THR A 233 -13.16 13.98 -10.21
CA THR A 233 -13.28 12.66 -9.56
C THR A 233 -12.27 11.64 -10.08
N HIS A 234 -11.70 11.92 -11.25
CA HIS A 234 -10.70 11.12 -11.93
C HIS A 234 -9.96 11.94 -12.99
N THR A 235 -8.72 11.56 -13.31
CA THR A 235 -7.90 12.23 -14.33
C THR A 235 -8.40 12.04 -15.76
N THR A 236 -9.39 11.16 -15.98
CA THR A 236 -10.00 10.92 -17.30
C THR A 236 -10.61 12.18 -17.91
N ALA A 237 -11.03 13.13 -17.08
CA ALA A 237 -11.49 14.44 -17.55
C ALA A 237 -10.39 15.20 -18.31
N VAL A 238 -9.15 15.13 -17.81
CA VAL A 238 -7.97 15.72 -18.47
C VAL A 238 -7.69 15.00 -19.79
N SER A 239 -7.82 13.66 -19.80
CA SER A 239 -7.70 12.86 -21.02
C SER A 239 -8.72 13.27 -22.08
N ALA A 240 -9.97 13.54 -21.70
CA ALA A 240 -11.00 14.04 -22.63
C ALA A 240 -10.62 15.40 -23.22
N ARG A 241 -10.16 16.34 -22.39
CA ARG A 241 -9.67 17.65 -22.84
C ARG A 241 -8.51 17.52 -23.83
N MET A 242 -7.56 16.63 -23.53
CA MET A 242 -6.39 16.38 -24.39
C MET A 242 -6.76 15.71 -25.71
N LEU A 243 -7.69 14.75 -25.71
CA LEU A 243 -8.21 14.11 -26.93
C LEU A 243 -9.01 15.09 -27.79
N HIS A 244 -9.82 15.96 -27.19
CA HIS A 244 -10.50 17.03 -27.91
C HIS A 244 -9.53 18.08 -28.46
N ALA A 245 -8.44 18.40 -27.76
CA ALA A 245 -7.39 19.25 -28.30
C ALA A 245 -6.63 18.56 -29.46
N LEU A 246 -6.44 17.23 -29.37
CA LEU A 246 -5.80 16.43 -30.40
C LEU A 246 -6.62 16.39 -31.69
N SER A 247 -7.96 16.33 -31.62
CA SER A 247 -8.83 16.30 -32.79
C SER A 247 -8.71 17.55 -33.67
N LYS A 248 -8.26 18.67 -33.10
CA LYS A 248 -8.05 19.94 -33.81
C LYS A 248 -6.74 20.00 -34.60
N LYS A 249 -5.82 19.05 -34.39
CA LYS A 249 -4.53 19.03 -35.10
C LYS A 249 -4.71 18.47 -36.52
N ASN A 250 -4.19 19.20 -37.51
CA ASN A 250 -4.18 18.77 -38.91
C ASN A 250 -2.75 18.91 -39.49
N PRO A 251 -2.08 17.82 -39.92
CA PRO A 251 -2.57 16.43 -39.93
C PRO A 251 -2.67 15.82 -38.52
N PHE A 252 -3.58 14.85 -38.36
CA PHE A 252 -3.66 14.07 -37.14
C PHE A 252 -2.34 13.33 -36.89
N THR A 253 -1.88 13.32 -35.65
CA THR A 253 -0.65 12.61 -35.25
C THR A 253 -0.99 11.69 -34.07
N PRO A 254 -0.64 10.38 -34.14
CA PRO A 254 -0.78 9.47 -33.02
C PRO A 254 -0.06 10.00 -31.77
N ALA A 255 -0.64 9.74 -30.60
CA ALA A 255 -0.15 10.31 -29.35
C ALA A 255 -0.21 9.32 -28.19
N LYS A 256 0.74 9.48 -27.27
CA LYS A 256 0.81 8.78 -25.99
C LYS A 256 0.83 9.82 -24.89
N TYR A 257 -0.18 9.80 -24.03
CA TYR A 257 -0.33 10.78 -22.98
C TYR A 257 -0.42 10.13 -21.61
N PHE A 258 0.14 10.79 -20.59
CA PHE A 258 -0.03 10.35 -19.21
C PHE A 258 -0.23 11.54 -18.28
N SER A 259 -0.82 11.29 -17.12
CA SER A 259 -0.89 12.26 -16.03
C SER A 259 -0.78 11.55 -14.69
N ILE A 260 -0.25 12.25 -13.68
CA ILE A 260 -0.27 11.81 -12.29
C ILE A 260 -0.71 12.96 -11.42
N ASP A 261 -1.95 12.94 -10.97
CA ASP A 261 -2.45 14.05 -10.18
C ASP A 261 -3.58 13.65 -9.22
N ARG A 262 -3.87 14.55 -8.28
CA ARG A 262 -4.83 14.34 -7.19
C ARG A 262 -6.27 14.43 -7.68
N VAL A 263 -7.10 13.51 -7.24
CA VAL A 263 -8.54 13.42 -7.54
C VAL A 263 -9.32 13.34 -6.23
N PHE A 264 -10.60 13.70 -6.28
CA PHE A 264 -11.45 13.87 -5.11
C PHE A 264 -12.73 13.04 -5.22
N ARG A 265 -13.07 12.27 -4.19
CA ARG A 265 -14.27 11.45 -4.15
C ARG A 265 -14.91 11.53 -2.79
N ASN A 266 -16.22 11.69 -2.74
CA ASN A 266 -16.98 11.76 -1.50
C ASN A 266 -17.26 10.37 -0.91
N GLU A 267 -16.24 9.50 -0.92
CA GLU A 267 -16.36 8.15 -0.38
C GLU A 267 -16.12 8.14 1.14
N ASN A 268 -16.73 7.17 1.84
CA ASN A 268 -16.49 6.99 3.27
C ASN A 268 -15.01 6.69 3.54
N LEU A 269 -14.40 7.48 4.43
CA LEU A 269 -13.00 7.35 4.80
C LEU A 269 -12.75 6.05 5.58
N ASP A 270 -11.89 5.17 5.06
CA ASP A 270 -11.49 3.93 5.73
C ASP A 270 -9.96 3.76 5.74
N ALA A 271 -9.44 2.58 6.10
CA ALA A 271 -7.99 2.35 6.17
C ALA A 271 -7.28 2.35 4.79
N THR A 272 -8.04 2.28 3.71
CA THR A 272 -7.61 2.11 2.32
C THR A 272 -8.12 3.20 1.36
N HIS A 273 -9.16 3.95 1.75
CA HIS A 273 -9.80 4.98 0.96
C HIS A 273 -9.69 6.34 1.67
N LEU A 274 -9.26 7.34 0.91
CA LEU A 274 -9.23 8.74 1.29
C LEU A 274 -10.16 9.53 0.36
N ALA A 275 -10.69 10.64 0.87
CA ALA A 275 -11.49 11.57 0.07
C ALA A 275 -10.68 12.24 -1.04
N GLU A 276 -9.35 12.26 -0.90
CA GLU A 276 -8.41 12.70 -1.91
C GLU A 276 -7.24 11.71 -2.05
N PHE A 277 -6.85 11.41 -3.28
CA PHE A 277 -5.72 10.52 -3.59
C PHE A 277 -5.18 10.82 -4.99
N HIS A 278 -4.01 10.29 -5.35
CA HIS A 278 -3.40 10.52 -6.66
C HIS A 278 -3.76 9.39 -7.63
N GLN A 279 -4.33 9.77 -8.76
CA GLN A 279 -4.56 8.89 -9.88
C GLN A 279 -3.46 9.06 -10.91
N VAL A 280 -2.91 7.93 -11.35
CA VAL A 280 -2.01 7.81 -12.50
C VAL A 280 -2.85 7.32 -13.66
N GLU A 281 -2.78 7.99 -14.79
CA GLU A 281 -3.48 7.60 -16.00
C GLU A 281 -2.56 7.65 -17.20
N GLY A 282 -2.72 6.69 -18.10
CA GLY A 282 -2.03 6.64 -19.38
C GLY A 282 -3.00 6.30 -20.50
N LEU A 283 -2.81 6.90 -21.67
CA LEU A 283 -3.57 6.61 -22.87
C LEU A 283 -2.70 6.62 -24.12
N VAL A 284 -3.09 5.83 -25.11
CA VAL A 284 -2.49 5.77 -26.44
C VAL A 284 -3.60 5.93 -27.46
N ALA A 285 -3.47 6.94 -28.32
CA ALA A 285 -4.36 7.21 -29.43
C ALA A 285 -3.65 6.90 -30.75
N ASP A 286 -4.09 5.85 -31.44
CA ASP A 286 -3.52 5.41 -32.71
C ASP A 286 -4.54 4.57 -33.52
N PHE A 287 -4.23 4.27 -34.77
CA PHE A 287 -5.07 3.45 -35.63
C PHE A 287 -4.87 1.96 -35.35
N GLY A 288 -5.95 1.18 -35.38
CA GLY A 288 -5.88 -0.28 -35.22
C GLY A 288 -5.48 -0.78 -33.83
N LEU A 289 -5.68 0.04 -32.78
CA LEU A 289 -5.43 -0.41 -31.42
C LEU A 289 -6.42 -1.49 -30.97
N SER A 290 -5.91 -2.51 -30.28
CA SER A 290 -6.69 -3.65 -29.84
C SER A 290 -6.49 -3.91 -28.35
N LEU A 291 -7.31 -4.79 -27.79
CA LEU A 291 -7.16 -5.25 -26.42
C LEU A 291 -5.78 -5.88 -26.14
N GLY A 292 -5.17 -6.50 -27.17
CA GLY A 292 -3.82 -7.05 -27.09
C GLY A 292 -2.77 -5.97 -26.88
N HIS A 293 -2.88 -4.85 -27.60
CA HIS A 293 -1.98 -3.70 -27.43
C HIS A 293 -2.09 -3.11 -26.02
N LEU A 294 -3.30 -2.94 -25.50
CA LEU A 294 -3.53 -2.47 -24.13
C LEU A 294 -2.86 -3.38 -23.09
N LYS A 295 -3.05 -4.70 -23.18
CA LYS A 295 -2.41 -5.66 -22.28
C LYS A 295 -0.89 -5.60 -22.35
N THR A 296 -0.32 -5.41 -23.54
CA THR A 296 1.13 -5.28 -23.73
C THR A 296 1.68 -4.00 -23.13
N VAL A 297 1.01 -2.86 -23.32
CA VAL A 297 1.42 -1.58 -22.71
C VAL A 297 1.42 -1.70 -21.19
N ILE A 298 0.34 -2.24 -20.61
CA ILE A 298 0.21 -2.46 -19.16
C ILE A 298 1.31 -3.41 -18.65
N ARG A 299 1.56 -4.54 -19.33
CA ARG A 299 2.62 -5.49 -18.96
C ARG A 299 4.00 -4.85 -19.00
N THR A 300 4.29 -4.05 -20.02
CA THR A 300 5.58 -3.34 -20.15
C THR A 300 5.76 -2.33 -19.02
N PHE A 301 4.71 -1.56 -18.70
CA PHE A 301 4.72 -0.60 -17.59
C PHE A 301 5.00 -1.28 -16.25
N PHE A 302 4.22 -2.31 -15.90
CA PHE A 302 4.38 -3.02 -14.63
C PHE A 302 5.66 -3.88 -14.56
N SER A 303 6.17 -4.38 -15.70
CA SER A 303 7.47 -5.05 -15.74
C SER A 303 8.61 -4.11 -15.36
N LYS A 304 8.56 -2.84 -15.79
CA LYS A 304 9.54 -1.81 -15.36
C LYS A 304 9.42 -1.48 -13.87
N LEU A 305 8.25 -1.70 -13.27
CA LEU A 305 8.02 -1.63 -11.82
C LEU A 305 8.39 -2.92 -11.07
N GLY A 306 8.83 -3.99 -11.76
CA GLY A 306 9.16 -5.28 -11.17
C GLY A 306 7.96 -6.17 -10.85
N LEU A 307 6.78 -5.84 -11.36
CA LEU A 307 5.54 -6.60 -11.19
C LEU A 307 5.28 -7.43 -12.46
N THR A 308 5.66 -8.71 -12.42
CA THR A 308 5.57 -9.62 -13.58
C THR A 308 4.30 -10.48 -13.58
N GLN A 309 3.72 -10.75 -12.41
CA GLN A 309 2.54 -11.59 -12.28
C GLN A 309 1.25 -10.77 -12.41
N LEU A 310 0.78 -10.61 -13.65
CA LEU A 310 -0.44 -9.87 -13.95
C LEU A 310 -1.57 -10.77 -14.46
N ARG A 311 -2.80 -10.47 -14.01
CA ARG A 311 -4.05 -11.03 -14.53
C ARG A 311 -4.99 -9.91 -14.90
N PHE A 312 -5.84 -10.18 -15.89
CA PHE A 312 -6.85 -9.26 -16.37
C PHE A 312 -8.23 -9.88 -16.19
N LYS A 313 -9.17 -9.12 -15.65
CA LYS A 313 -10.55 -9.54 -15.44
C LYS A 313 -11.48 -8.58 -16.21
N PRO A 314 -12.45 -9.08 -16.99
CA PRO A 314 -13.44 -8.21 -17.63
C PRO A 314 -14.15 -7.34 -16.58
N ALA A 315 -14.34 -6.07 -16.93
CA ALA A 315 -14.98 -5.08 -16.08
C ALA A 315 -15.94 -4.23 -16.90
N TYR A 316 -16.62 -3.30 -16.25
CA TYR A 316 -17.48 -2.32 -16.89
C TYR A 316 -17.01 -0.92 -16.48
N ASN A 317 -16.70 -0.07 -17.46
CA ASN A 317 -16.66 1.38 -17.25
C ASN A 317 -17.55 2.05 -18.32
N PRO A 318 -18.34 3.08 -17.97
CA PRO A 318 -19.28 3.73 -18.90
C PRO A 318 -18.63 4.21 -20.19
N TYR A 319 -17.39 4.67 -20.10
CA TYR A 319 -16.64 5.31 -21.19
C TYR A 319 -15.71 4.37 -21.95
N THR A 320 -15.69 3.06 -21.62
CA THR A 320 -14.86 2.09 -22.34
C THR A 320 -15.59 0.83 -22.76
N GLU A 321 -15.31 0.33 -23.96
CA GLU A 321 -15.74 -0.98 -24.41
C GLU A 321 -14.72 -1.56 -25.40
N PRO A 322 -14.06 -2.70 -25.09
CA PRO A 322 -14.12 -3.48 -23.84
C PRO A 322 -13.30 -2.86 -22.68
N SER A 323 -13.63 -3.26 -21.44
CA SER A 323 -12.91 -2.87 -20.22
C SER A 323 -12.30 -4.07 -19.47
N MET A 324 -11.23 -3.82 -18.72
CA MET A 324 -10.63 -4.80 -17.82
C MET A 324 -10.00 -4.19 -16.56
N GLU A 325 -10.22 -4.86 -15.44
CA GLU A 325 -9.45 -4.68 -14.21
C GLU A 325 -8.10 -5.37 -14.32
N ILE A 326 -7.09 -4.79 -13.67
CA ILE A 326 -5.71 -5.27 -13.63
C ILE A 326 -5.43 -5.78 -12.22
N PHE A 327 -4.98 -7.03 -12.12
CA PHE A 327 -4.62 -7.68 -10.85
C PHE A 327 -3.14 -8.05 -10.84
N SER A 328 -2.47 -7.85 -9.71
CA SER A 328 -1.11 -8.36 -9.45
C SER A 328 -1.10 -9.32 -8.26
N TYR A 329 -0.27 -10.36 -8.32
CA TYR A 329 -0.08 -11.26 -7.20
C TYR A 329 0.84 -10.65 -6.15
N HIS A 330 0.34 -10.48 -4.93
CA HIS A 330 1.12 -9.95 -3.82
C HIS A 330 1.81 -11.11 -3.05
N PRO A 331 3.15 -11.25 -3.10
CA PRO A 331 3.83 -12.39 -2.48
C PRO A 331 3.71 -12.42 -0.94
N GLY A 332 3.73 -11.25 -0.28
CA GLY A 332 3.54 -11.16 1.18
C GLY A 332 2.13 -11.56 1.66
N LEU A 333 1.07 -11.10 1.00
CA LEU A 333 -0.33 -11.42 1.33
C LEU A 333 -0.83 -12.73 0.69
N LYS A 334 -0.04 -13.34 -0.20
CA LYS A 334 -0.37 -14.56 -0.96
C LYS A 334 -1.74 -14.51 -1.64
N LYS A 335 -2.12 -13.34 -2.18
CA LYS A 335 -3.40 -13.12 -2.86
C LYS A 335 -3.25 -12.21 -4.07
N TRP A 336 -4.20 -12.32 -5.00
CA TRP A 336 -4.36 -11.36 -6.10
C TRP A 336 -4.97 -10.07 -5.58
N VAL A 337 -4.37 -8.94 -5.91
CA VAL A 337 -4.80 -7.61 -5.50
C VAL A 337 -5.06 -6.78 -6.75
N GLU A 338 -6.18 -6.07 -6.77
CA GLU A 338 -6.49 -5.12 -7.84
C GLU A 338 -5.55 -3.91 -7.75
N ILE A 339 -4.85 -3.65 -8.85
CA ILE A 339 -3.84 -2.58 -8.95
C ILE A 339 -4.24 -1.49 -9.93
N GLY A 340 -5.32 -1.66 -10.70
CA GLY A 340 -5.77 -0.65 -11.67
C GLY A 340 -6.94 -1.13 -12.53
N ASN A 341 -7.43 -0.23 -13.38
CA ASN A 341 -8.51 -0.46 -14.34
C ASN A 341 -8.09 0.09 -15.72
N SER A 342 -8.68 -0.41 -16.79
CA SER A 342 -8.31 -0.06 -18.16
C SER A 342 -9.41 -0.40 -19.16
N GLY A 343 -9.32 0.14 -20.37
CA GLY A 343 -10.23 -0.20 -21.45
C GLY A 343 -9.94 0.56 -22.75
N LEU A 344 -10.76 0.31 -23.75
CA LEU A 344 -10.77 1.06 -25.01
C LEU A 344 -11.86 2.11 -24.95
N PHE A 345 -11.55 3.39 -25.18
CA PHE A 345 -12.58 4.42 -25.17
C PHE A 345 -13.63 4.18 -26.25
N ARG A 346 -14.88 4.40 -25.85
CA ARG A 346 -16.05 4.17 -26.68
C ARG A 346 -16.06 5.10 -27.91
N PRO A 347 -16.55 4.64 -29.08
CA PRO A 347 -16.76 5.52 -30.23
C PRO A 347 -17.68 6.70 -29.92
N GLU A 348 -18.67 6.52 -29.06
CA GLU A 348 -19.60 7.57 -28.62
C GLU A 348 -18.91 8.68 -27.81
N MET A 349 -17.76 8.40 -27.21
CA MET A 349 -16.91 9.41 -26.58
C MET A 349 -16.01 10.09 -27.62
N LEU A 350 -15.36 9.31 -28.50
CA LEU A 350 -14.30 9.81 -29.38
C LEU A 350 -14.82 10.53 -30.63
N ARG A 351 -15.87 10.02 -31.27
CA ARG A 351 -16.38 10.54 -32.54
C ARG A 351 -16.99 11.94 -32.43
N PRO A 352 -17.76 12.29 -31.36
CA PRO A 352 -18.26 13.66 -31.19
C PRO A 352 -17.14 14.71 -31.11
N MET A 353 -15.96 14.34 -30.57
CA MET A 353 -14.80 15.23 -30.47
C MET A 353 -14.22 15.62 -31.84
N GLY A 354 -14.59 14.93 -32.92
CA GLY A 354 -14.06 15.15 -34.27
C GLY A 354 -12.77 14.38 -34.58
N LEU A 355 -12.46 13.34 -33.79
CA LEU A 355 -11.32 12.47 -34.07
C LEU A 355 -11.52 11.66 -35.36
N PRO A 356 -10.44 11.32 -36.09
CA PRO A 356 -10.52 10.60 -37.36
C PRO A 356 -11.25 9.26 -37.27
N GLU A 357 -11.87 8.88 -38.38
CA GLU A 357 -12.46 7.55 -38.53
C GLU A 357 -11.39 6.45 -38.43
N GLY A 358 -11.70 5.38 -37.70
CA GLY A 358 -10.77 4.26 -37.47
C GLY A 358 -9.76 4.50 -36.34
N LEU A 359 -9.71 5.70 -35.76
CA LEU A 359 -8.91 5.95 -34.57
C LEU A 359 -9.44 5.14 -33.39
N SER A 360 -8.55 4.48 -32.66
CA SER A 360 -8.85 3.78 -31.43
C SER A 360 -8.00 4.35 -30.30
N VAL A 361 -8.55 4.47 -29.10
CA VAL A 361 -7.81 4.97 -27.94
C VAL A 361 -7.89 3.93 -26.83
N ILE A 362 -6.74 3.44 -26.40
CA ILE A 362 -6.60 2.57 -25.22
C ILE A 362 -6.17 3.42 -24.03
N ALA A 363 -6.75 3.17 -22.86
CA ALA A 363 -6.40 3.88 -21.63
C ALA A 363 -6.36 2.93 -20.43
N TRP A 364 -5.57 3.30 -19.43
CA TRP A 364 -5.52 2.63 -18.14
C TRP A 364 -5.25 3.63 -17.02
N GLY A 365 -5.71 3.29 -15.83
CA GLY A 365 -5.50 4.09 -14.63
C GLY A 365 -5.25 3.24 -13.40
N LEU A 366 -4.48 3.79 -12.46
CA LEU A 366 -4.28 3.22 -11.13
C LEU A 366 -4.07 4.31 -10.08
N SER A 367 -4.31 3.97 -8.82
CA SER A 367 -3.90 4.82 -7.69
C SER A 367 -2.38 4.74 -7.49
N LEU A 368 -1.75 5.86 -7.14
CA LEU A 368 -0.33 5.92 -6.78
C LEU A 368 -0.07 5.34 -5.37
N GLU A 369 -1.05 5.46 -4.49
CA GLU A 369 -0.98 5.07 -3.08
C GLU A 369 -0.89 3.56 -2.93
N ARG A 370 -1.74 2.77 -3.62
CA ARG A 370 -1.73 1.31 -3.47
C ARG A 370 -0.36 0.68 -3.78
N PRO A 371 0.30 0.98 -4.93
CA PRO A 371 1.65 0.48 -5.20
C PRO A 371 2.68 0.98 -4.18
N THR A 372 2.55 2.23 -3.72
CA THR A 372 3.47 2.80 -2.72
C THR A 372 3.36 2.08 -1.38
N MET A 373 2.13 1.81 -0.91
CA MET A 373 1.87 1.06 0.30
C MET A 373 2.43 -0.36 0.21
N ILE A 374 2.22 -1.05 -0.91
CA ILE A 374 2.75 -2.40 -1.13
C ILE A 374 4.28 -2.40 -1.10
N ARG A 375 4.91 -1.41 -1.73
CA ARG A 375 6.36 -1.33 -1.86
C ARG A 375 7.07 -1.01 -0.55
N TYR A 376 6.52 -0.08 0.23
CA TYR A 376 7.09 0.32 1.52
C TYR A 376 6.56 -0.51 2.70
N GLY A 377 5.57 -1.39 2.47
CA GLY A 377 4.97 -2.22 3.51
C GLY A 377 4.02 -1.48 4.45
N TYR A 378 3.44 -0.38 4.00
CA TYR A 378 2.47 0.39 4.79
C TYR A 378 1.09 -0.27 4.77
N LYS A 379 0.43 -0.32 5.93
CA LYS A 379 -0.89 -0.97 6.08
C LYS A 379 -2.04 0.03 5.99
N ASN A 380 -1.83 1.27 6.40
CA ASN A 380 -2.86 2.32 6.41
C ASN A 380 -2.42 3.46 5.50
N ILE A 381 -3.32 3.91 4.64
CA ILE A 381 -3.06 5.01 3.69
C ILE A 381 -2.80 6.35 4.41
N ARG A 382 -3.36 6.53 5.62
CA ARG A 382 -3.16 7.73 6.44
C ARG A 382 -1.74 7.87 6.98
N ASP A 383 -0.98 6.78 7.03
CA ASP A 383 0.43 6.82 7.38
C ASP A 383 1.26 7.37 6.21
N LEU A 384 0.70 7.37 4.99
CA LEU A 384 1.36 7.81 3.77
C LEU A 384 0.95 9.22 3.34
N ILE A 385 -0.28 9.67 3.64
CA ILE A 385 -0.80 10.97 3.18
C ILE A 385 -1.52 11.69 4.31
N GLY A 386 -1.27 12.99 4.41
CA GLY A 386 -2.02 13.92 5.25
C GLY A 386 -1.16 14.57 6.34
N PRO A 387 -1.76 15.49 7.12
CA PRO A 387 -1.04 16.25 8.15
C PRO A 387 -0.59 15.40 9.34
N LYS A 388 -1.10 14.17 9.47
CA LYS A 388 -0.79 13.25 10.57
C LYS A 388 0.34 12.25 10.25
N ILE A 389 1.08 12.49 9.17
CA ILE A 389 2.18 11.62 8.77
C ILE A 389 3.30 11.60 9.82
N ASP A 390 3.85 10.41 10.10
CA ASP A 390 5.03 10.28 10.94
C ASP A 390 6.27 10.71 10.15
N LEU A 391 6.87 11.85 10.51
CA LEU A 391 8.09 12.35 9.87
C LEU A 391 9.28 11.39 10.04
N ASN A 392 9.34 10.62 11.14
CA ASN A 392 10.40 9.62 11.31
C ASN A 392 10.32 8.52 10.25
N MET A 393 9.12 8.19 9.79
CA MET A 393 8.91 7.27 8.67
C MET A 393 9.52 7.83 7.38
N ILE A 394 9.34 9.12 7.11
CA ILE A 394 9.93 9.80 5.95
C ILE A 394 11.45 9.78 6.04
N TYR A 395 12.01 10.07 7.22
CA TYR A 395 13.46 10.13 7.42
C TYR A 395 14.14 8.76 7.25
N LYS A 396 13.48 7.70 7.68
CA LYS A 396 13.97 6.32 7.57
C LYS A 396 13.59 5.65 6.24
N ALA A 397 12.75 6.27 5.42
CA ALA A 397 12.26 5.66 4.19
C ALA A 397 13.43 5.40 3.22
N PRO A 398 13.75 4.12 2.94
CA PRO A 398 14.92 3.79 2.15
C PRO A 398 14.80 4.32 0.72
N LEU A 399 15.94 4.37 0.02
CA LEU A 399 15.98 4.53 -1.43
C LEU A 399 15.36 3.31 -2.13
N CYS A 400 14.03 3.19 -2.12
CA CYS A 400 13.29 2.32 -3.03
C CYS A 400 13.43 2.89 -4.46
N ARG A 401 14.61 2.76 -5.06
CA ARG A 401 14.82 2.83 -6.50
C ARG A 401 14.98 1.39 -6.97
N MET A 402 14.26 0.99 -8.01
CA MET A 402 14.43 -0.33 -8.62
C MET A 402 15.82 -0.40 -9.25
N TYR A 403 16.79 -0.97 -8.52
CA TYR A 403 17.93 -1.65 -9.13
C TYR A 403 18.01 -3.05 -8.51
N LYS A 404 17.16 -3.95 -8.99
CA LYS A 404 17.66 -5.28 -9.31
C LYS A 404 17.97 -5.25 -10.81
N CYS A 405 19.20 -4.85 -11.13
CA CYS A 405 19.90 -5.52 -12.22
C CYS A 405 20.57 -6.74 -11.60
#